data_AF-A0A1Q3AU25-F1
#
_entry.id   AF-A0A1Q3AU25-F1
#
_cell.length_a   1.000
_cell.length_b   1.000
_cell.length_c   1.000
_cell.angle_alpha   90.00
_cell.angle_beta   90.00
_cell.angle_gamma   90.00
#
_symmetry.space_group_name_H-M   'P 1'
#
loop_
_entity.id
_entity.type
_entity.pdbx_description
1 polymer ?
#
loop_
_entity_poly.entity_id
_entity_poly.type
_entity_poly.pdbx_seq_one_letter_code
_entity_poly.pdbx_strand_id
1 'polypeptide(L)'
;VTYEGTNQVKDAKINMLVREYEMFSMKENENIPGMFVRFTNIINSLQSLNKCYTNSEMSWMPKVTAIEEANDLNTLPLDELLGSLMTHEMTIKNHEDDEEQDKKKKKVVAFK
;
A
#
# COMPACT_ATOMS: atom_id res chain seq x y z
N VAL A 1 -1.09 25.19 -35.30
CA VAL A 1 -0.91 23.80 -34.81
C VAL A 1 -0.06 23.88 -33.54
N THR A 2 -0.69 23.94 -32.37
CA THR A 2 -0.02 23.99 -31.06
C THR A 2 -0.08 22.60 -30.41
N TYR A 3 0.59 21.63 -31.03
CA TYR A 3 0.63 20.25 -30.53
C TYR A 3 1.71 20.03 -29.44
N GLU A 4 2.73 20.89 -29.39
CA GLU A 4 3.83 20.77 -28.42
C GLU A 4 3.42 21.08 -26.98
N GLY A 5 2.56 22.09 -26.76
CA GLY A 5 2.11 22.46 -25.42
C GLY A 5 1.27 21.37 -24.74
N THR A 6 0.43 20.66 -25.51
CA THR A 6 -0.38 19.55 -25.01
C THR A 6 0.45 18.32 -24.63
N ASN A 7 1.53 18.04 -25.37
CA ASN A 7 2.42 16.92 -25.07
C ASN A 7 3.31 17.22 -23.86
N GLN A 8 3.88 18.43 -23.75
CA GLN A 8 4.70 18.82 -22.60
C GLN A 8 3.91 18.80 -21.29
N VAL A 9 2.66 19.25 -21.30
CA VAL A 9 1.77 19.18 -20.13
C VAL A 9 1.46 17.73 -19.74
N LYS A 10 1.25 16.86 -20.73
CA LYS A 10 1.04 15.42 -20.51
C LYS A 10 2.27 14.78 -19.87
N ASP A 11 3.45 15.05 -20.40
CA ASP A 11 4.71 14.47 -19.91
C ASP A 11 5.05 14.96 -18.49
N ALA A 12 4.82 16.25 -18.21
CA ALA A 12 4.98 16.79 -16.86
C ALA A 12 4.04 16.10 -15.86
N LYS A 13 2.79 15.85 -16.24
CA LYS A 13 1.81 15.15 -15.40
C LYS A 13 2.20 13.69 -15.18
N ILE A 14 2.69 13.00 -16.21
CA ILE A 14 3.22 11.63 -16.08
C ILE A 14 4.39 11.64 -15.08
N ASN A 15 5.39 12.50 -15.27
CA ASN A 15 6.56 12.55 -14.40
C ASN A 15 6.20 12.84 -12.93
N MET A 16 5.21 13.70 -12.69
CA MET A 16 4.71 13.98 -11.35
C MET A 16 4.09 12.73 -10.70
N LEU A 17 3.23 12.02 -11.43
CA LEU A 17 2.57 10.80 -10.95
C LEU A 17 3.58 9.65 -10.75
N VAL A 18 4.59 9.53 -11.62
CA VAL A 18 5.67 8.56 -11.46
C VAL A 18 6.46 8.83 -10.18
N ARG A 19 6.80 10.08 -9.89
CA ARG A 19 7.46 10.43 -8.62
C ARG A 19 6.58 10.14 -7.40
N GLU A 20 5.28 10.42 -7.50
CA GLU A 20 4.33 10.11 -6.44
C GLU A 20 4.24 8.59 -6.18
N TYR A 21 4.27 7.80 -7.24
CA TYR A 21 4.34 6.34 -7.18
C TYR A 21 5.67 5.85 -6.58
N GLU A 22 6.82 6.35 -7.03
CA GLU A 22 8.15 5.95 -6.53
C GLU A 22 8.36 6.29 -5.05
N MET A 23 7.78 7.41 -4.59
CA MET A 23 7.83 7.84 -3.20
C MET A 23 6.64 7.33 -2.37
N PHE A 24 5.80 6.47 -2.96
CA PHE A 24 4.57 6.04 -2.33
C PHE A 24 4.88 5.24 -1.06
N SER A 25 4.33 5.71 0.05
CA SER A 25 4.40 5.05 1.33
C SER A 25 3.08 5.22 2.07
N MET A 26 2.79 4.27 2.94
CA MET A 26 1.70 4.39 3.90
C MET A 26 2.02 5.50 4.90
N LYS A 27 1.05 6.36 5.18
CA LYS A 27 1.22 7.44 6.15
C LYS A 27 0.99 6.92 7.58
N GLU A 28 1.60 7.58 8.56
CA GLU A 28 1.54 7.17 9.99
C GLU A 28 0.12 7.03 10.55
N ASN A 29 -0.83 7.86 10.07
CA ASN A 29 -2.23 7.86 10.54
C ASN A 29 -3.22 7.34 9.48
N GLU A 30 -2.73 6.56 8.53
CA GLU A 30 -3.54 5.98 7.47
C GLU A 30 -3.81 4.50 7.74
N ASN A 31 -4.95 4.00 7.30
CA ASN A 31 -5.25 2.57 7.32
C ASN A 31 -4.97 1.92 5.96
N ILE A 32 -4.77 0.61 5.93
CA ILE A 32 -4.48 -0.13 4.69
C ILE A 32 -5.49 0.16 3.57
N PRO A 33 -6.82 0.15 3.79
CA PRO A 33 -7.76 0.48 2.72
C PRO A 33 -7.60 1.91 2.17
N GLY A 34 -7.37 2.90 3.03
CA GLY A 34 -7.13 4.29 2.62
C GLY A 34 -5.85 4.44 1.81
N MET A 35 -4.79 3.74 2.23
CA MET A 35 -3.53 3.66 1.48
C MET A 35 -3.77 3.04 0.10
N PHE A 36 -4.47 1.90 0.03
CA PHE A 36 -4.81 1.25 -1.24
C PHE A 36 -5.58 2.17 -2.18
N VAL A 37 -6.57 2.93 -1.69
CA VAL A 37 -7.31 3.88 -2.52
C VAL A 37 -6.38 4.93 -3.14
N ARG A 38 -5.44 5.49 -2.37
CA ARG A 38 -4.44 6.43 -2.92
C ARG A 38 -3.57 5.76 -3.97
N PHE A 39 -3.11 4.55 -3.70
CA PHE A 39 -2.31 3.76 -4.63
C PHE A 39 -3.04 3.53 -5.96
N THR A 40 -4.26 2.99 -5.90
CA THR A 40 -5.10 2.73 -7.09
C THR A 40 -5.38 4.03 -7.87
N ASN A 41 -5.58 5.16 -7.20
CA ASN A 41 -5.79 6.45 -7.86
C ASN A 41 -4.57 6.90 -8.69
N ILE A 42 -3.36 6.68 -8.19
CA ILE A 42 -2.11 6.99 -8.91
C ILE A 42 -2.01 6.10 -10.16
N ILE A 43 -2.26 4.80 -10.02
CA ILE A 43 -2.21 3.83 -11.11
C ILE A 43 -3.25 4.12 -12.19
N ASN A 44 -4.50 4.35 -11.80
CA ASN A 44 -5.57 4.70 -12.73
C ASN A 44 -5.25 6.01 -13.48
N SER A 45 -4.65 6.98 -12.78
CA SER A 45 -4.21 8.23 -13.39
C SER A 45 -3.10 8.02 -14.42
N LEU A 46 -2.10 7.20 -14.12
CA LEU A 46 -1.03 6.83 -15.04
C LEU A 46 -1.57 6.05 -16.26
N GLN A 47 -2.46 5.08 -16.03
CA GLN A 47 -3.12 4.31 -17.09
C GLN A 47 -3.93 5.20 -18.03
N SER A 48 -4.67 6.18 -17.51
CA SER A 48 -5.42 7.16 -18.31
C SER A 48 -4.52 8.00 -19.25
N LEU A 49 -3.23 8.06 -18.95
CA LEU A 49 -2.22 8.77 -19.74
C LEU A 49 -1.47 7.83 -20.71
N ASN A 50 -1.88 6.56 -20.83
CA ASN A 50 -1.21 5.47 -21.55
C ASN A 50 0.16 5.09 -20.97
N LYS A 51 0.38 5.32 -19.67
CA LYS A 51 1.55 4.80 -18.94
C LYS A 51 1.09 3.65 -18.06
N CYS A 52 1.28 2.42 -18.51
CA CYS A 52 0.89 1.23 -17.75
C CYS A 52 2.09 0.70 -16.96
N TYR A 53 1.87 0.36 -15.71
CA TYR A 53 2.78 -0.45 -14.89
C TYR A 53 2.19 -1.86 -14.80
N THR A 54 3.00 -2.87 -15.08
CA THR A 54 2.61 -4.28 -14.90
C THR A 54 2.76 -4.68 -13.44
N ASN A 55 2.00 -5.67 -12.95
CA ASN A 55 2.10 -6.12 -11.56
C ASN A 55 3.55 -6.51 -11.16
N SER A 56 4.40 -6.96 -12.08
CA SER A 56 5.81 -7.27 -11.77
C SER A 56 6.69 -6.03 -11.61
N GLU A 57 6.30 -4.88 -12.16
CA GLU A 57 6.95 -3.58 -11.93
C GLU A 57 6.38 -2.91 -10.67
N MET A 58 5.32 -3.48 -10.10
CA MET A 58 4.59 -3.00 -8.94
C MET A 58 5.14 -3.63 -7.66
N SER A 59 6.44 -3.47 -7.44
CA SER A 59 7.10 -3.87 -6.20
C SER A 59 6.92 -2.76 -5.16
N TRP A 60 5.74 -2.69 -4.56
CA TRP A 60 5.42 -1.67 -3.54
C TRP A 60 5.33 -2.32 -2.16
N MET A 61 6.29 -1.96 -1.30
CA MET A 61 6.47 -2.30 0.12
C MET A 61 7.03 -3.71 0.47
N PRO A 62 8.00 -3.82 1.41
CA PRO A 62 8.58 -5.09 1.86
C PRO A 62 7.56 -6.12 2.40
N LYS A 63 6.39 -5.67 2.87
CA LYS A 63 5.30 -6.56 3.33
C LYS A 63 4.53 -7.18 2.18
N VAL A 64 4.38 -6.47 1.05
CA VAL A 64 3.86 -7.07 -0.18
C VAL A 64 4.90 -8.04 -0.70
N THR A 65 6.18 -7.64 -0.79
CA THR A 65 7.32 -8.51 -1.16
C THR A 65 7.36 -9.83 -0.38
N ALA A 66 7.21 -9.79 0.94
CA ALA A 66 7.15 -11.00 1.76
C ALA A 66 5.92 -11.90 1.45
N ILE A 67 4.80 -11.31 1.00
CA ILE A 67 3.64 -12.05 0.51
C ILE A 67 3.87 -12.55 -0.93
N GLU A 68 4.59 -11.83 -1.79
CA GLU A 68 5.01 -12.30 -3.14
C GLU A 68 5.99 -13.47 -3.05
N GLU A 69 6.90 -13.45 -2.08
CA GLU A 69 7.84 -14.55 -1.84
C GLU A 69 7.14 -15.81 -1.31
N ALA A 70 5.98 -15.65 -0.67
CA ALA A 70 5.14 -16.75 -0.19
C ALA A 70 4.10 -17.24 -1.23
N ASN A 71 3.70 -16.39 -2.19
CA ASN A 71 2.72 -16.69 -3.23
C ASN A 71 3.01 -15.94 -4.55
N ASP A 72 2.84 -16.61 -5.68
CA ASP A 72 3.11 -16.06 -7.02
C ASP A 72 2.14 -14.90 -7.36
N LEU A 73 2.56 -13.64 -7.16
CA LEU A 73 1.72 -12.45 -7.33
C LEU A 73 1.13 -12.27 -8.73
N ASN A 74 1.71 -12.91 -9.73
CA ASN A 74 1.14 -12.92 -11.09
C ASN A 74 -0.21 -13.65 -11.16
N THR A 75 -0.52 -14.45 -10.12
CA THR A 75 -1.74 -15.26 -10.03
C THR A 75 -2.75 -14.74 -9.00
N LEU A 76 -2.30 -13.95 -8.02
CA LEU A 76 -3.16 -13.49 -6.93
C LEU A 76 -3.91 -12.20 -7.32
N PRO A 77 -5.25 -12.20 -7.32
CA PRO A 77 -6.02 -10.98 -7.58
C PRO A 77 -5.79 -9.93 -6.47
N LEU A 78 -5.80 -8.65 -6.85
CA LEU A 78 -5.55 -7.51 -5.95
C LEU A 78 -6.47 -7.51 -4.71
N ASP A 79 -7.71 -7.94 -4.86
CA ASP A 79 -8.69 -8.02 -3.77
C ASP A 79 -8.28 -9.05 -2.70
N GLU A 80 -7.63 -10.14 -3.11
CA GLU A 80 -7.15 -11.19 -2.20
C GLU A 80 -5.86 -10.75 -1.49
N LEU A 81 -4.98 -10.04 -2.19
CA LEU A 81 -3.81 -9.39 -1.58
C LEU A 81 -4.26 -8.37 -0.51
N LEU A 82 -5.26 -7.56 -0.83
CA LEU A 82 -5.84 -6.60 0.11
C LEU A 82 -6.43 -7.31 1.34
N GLY A 83 -7.21 -8.37 1.15
CA GLY A 83 -7.78 -9.17 2.24
C GLY A 83 -6.71 -9.80 3.14
N SER A 84 -5.62 -10.31 2.55
CA SER A 84 -4.49 -10.88 3.28
C SER A 84 -3.78 -9.83 4.14
N LEU A 85 -3.52 -8.64 3.57
CA LEU A 85 -2.89 -7.53 4.28
C LEU A 85 -3.74 -7.01 5.45
N MET A 86 -5.06 -6.86 5.24
CA MET A 86 -5.99 -6.45 6.30
C MET A 86 -6.04 -7.47 7.45
N THR A 87 -6.07 -8.77 7.13
CA THR A 87 -6.09 -9.85 8.13
C THR A 87 -4.82 -9.84 8.98
N HIS A 88 -3.67 -9.64 8.34
CA HIS A 88 -2.39 -9.54 9.04
C HIS A 88 -2.31 -8.30 9.94
N GLU A 89 -2.80 -7.13 9.50
CA GLU A 89 -2.87 -5.92 10.32
C GLU A 89 -3.77 -6.11 11.56
N MET A 90 -4.94 -6.74 11.38
CA MET A 90 -5.87 -7.02 12.47
C MET A 90 -5.28 -8.00 13.49
N THR A 91 -4.55 -9.03 13.02
CA THR A 91 -3.90 -10.00 13.90
C THR A 91 -2.81 -9.35 14.75
N ILE A 92 -2.02 -8.44 14.18
CA ILE A 92 -1.01 -7.67 14.94
C ILE A 92 -1.68 -6.79 16.00
N LYS A 93 -2.68 -5.99 15.62
CA LYS A 93 -3.39 -5.10 16.55
C LYS A 93 -4.02 -5.86 17.72
N ASN A 94 -4.66 -7.00 17.44
CA ASN A 94 -5.24 -7.85 18.50
C ASN A 94 -4.15 -8.38 19.46
N HIS A 95 -2.98 -8.74 18.94
CA HIS A 95 -1.88 -9.25 19.76
C HIS A 95 -1.20 -8.14 20.60
N GLU A 96 -1.19 -6.90 20.13
CA GLU A 96 -0.74 -5.72 20.89
C GLU A 96 -1.70 -5.38 22.03
N ASP A 97 -3.01 -5.43 21.78
CA ASP A 97 -4.06 -5.20 22.78
C ASP A 97 -4.04 -6.28 23.88
N ASP A 98 -3.85 -7.55 23.50
CA ASP A 98 -3.73 -8.66 24.44
C ASP A 98 -2.47 -8.55 25.31
N GLU A 99 -1.32 -8.17 24.72
CA GLU A 99 -0.09 -7.92 25.48
C GLU A 99 -0.21 -6.75 26.46
N GLU A 100 -0.92 -5.67 26.09
CA GLU A 100 -1.11 -4.52 26.98
C GLU A 100 -2.03 -4.88 28.16
N GLN A 101 -3.07 -5.67 27.91
CA GLN A 101 -3.96 -6.18 28.97
C GLN A 101 -3.23 -7.15 29.91
N ASP A 102 -2.37 -8.03 29.39
CA ASP A 102 -1.60 -8.95 30.23
C ASP A 102 -0.53 -8.23 31.07
N LYS A 103 0.12 -7.19 30.52
CA LYS A 103 1.05 -6.33 31.26
C LYS A 103 0.33 -5.57 32.39
N LYS A 104 -0.92 -5.11 32.16
CA LYS A 104 -1.75 -4.46 33.19
C LYS A 104 -2.17 -5.46 34.29
N LYS A 105 -2.60 -6.68 33.93
CA LYS A 105 -2.98 -7.72 34.90
C LYS A 105 -1.79 -8.17 35.77
N LYS A 106 -0.60 -8.35 35.19
CA LYS A 106 0.61 -8.73 35.96
C LYS A 106 1.05 -7.65 36.95
N LYS A 107 0.91 -6.36 36.61
CA LYS A 107 1.19 -5.27 37.57
C LYS A 107 0.24 -5.28 38.76
N VAL A 108 -1.06 -5.51 38.56
CA VAL A 108 -2.04 -5.54 39.65
C VAL A 108 -1.79 -6.68 40.64
N VAL A 109 -1.28 -7.83 40.16
CA VAL A 109 -0.95 -8.98 41.01
C VAL A 109 0.33 -8.77 41.84
N ALA A 110 1.30 -7.99 41.34
CA ALA A 110 2.57 -7.74 42.04
C ALA A 110 2.49 -6.71 43.18
N PHE A 111 1.39 -5.96 43.29
CA PHE A 111 1.18 -4.95 44.35
C PHE A 111 0.21 -5.41 45.46
N LYS A 112 -0.01 -6.72 45.61
CA LYS A 112 -0.86 -7.28 46.68
C LYS A 112 -0.05 -8.07 47.71
#